data_AF-A0A2V9MY75-F1
#
_entry.id   AF-A0A2V9MY75-F1
#
_cell.length_a   1.000
_cell.length_b   1.000
_cell.length_c   1.000
_cell.angle_alpha   90.00
_cell.angle_beta   90.00
_cell.angle_gamma   90.00
#
_symmetry.space_group_name_H-M   'P 1'
#
loop_
_entity.id
_entity.type
_entity.pdbx_description
1 polymer ?
#
loop_
_entity_poly.entity_id
_entity_poly.type
_entity_poly.pdbx_seq_one_letter_code
_entity_poly.pdbx_strand_id
1 'polypeptide(L)'
;MNVSRVQLPDLEKEQRLHEIRREAEQRGAVTAKGIRPSGSPFPMASPETGYYGIPLLKQPSWTWEIPLYFFVGGAAGASAVVGAIANYTGADRRLVRDARWIAAAGSIISPALLVSDLGRPSRFLNMLRVFKPQSPMSVGVWTLLGFSGGSVAA
;
A
#
# COMPACT_ATOMS: atom_id res chain seq x y z
N MET A 1 22.06 -27.30 37.64
CA MET A 1 22.45 -26.66 36.37
C MET A 1 22.84 -27.77 35.40
N ASN A 2 21.93 -28.20 34.52
CA ASN A 2 22.18 -29.33 33.61
C ASN A 2 22.55 -28.74 32.25
N VAL A 3 23.83 -28.79 31.90
CA VAL A 3 24.35 -28.26 30.63
C VAL A 3 23.97 -29.24 29.53
N SER A 4 23.06 -28.83 28.65
CA SER A 4 22.65 -29.59 27.47
C SER A 4 23.89 -29.97 26.65
N ARG A 5 24.22 -31.26 26.61
CA ARG A 5 25.31 -31.80 25.79
C ARG A 5 24.96 -31.54 24.33
N VAL A 6 25.72 -30.68 23.65
CA VAL A 6 25.57 -30.46 22.19
C VAL A 6 25.77 -31.81 21.52
N GLN A 7 24.72 -32.35 20.93
CA GLN A 7 24.76 -33.63 20.24
C GLN A 7 25.55 -33.43 18.94
N LEU A 8 26.73 -34.06 18.84
CA LEU A 8 27.55 -34.00 17.63
C LEU A 8 26.73 -34.54 16.44
N PRO A 9 26.86 -33.93 15.24
CA PRO A 9 26.14 -34.39 14.05
C PRO A 9 26.48 -35.85 13.78
N ASP A 10 25.44 -36.68 13.75
CA ASP A 10 25.53 -38.09 13.42
C ASP A 10 25.78 -38.20 11.91
N LEU A 11 26.96 -38.70 11.51
CA LEU A 11 27.41 -38.73 10.11
C LEU A 11 26.43 -39.47 9.19
N GLU A 12 25.78 -40.51 9.70
CA GLU A 12 24.76 -41.26 8.94
C GLU A 12 23.51 -40.39 8.67
N LYS A 13 23.13 -39.54 9.62
CA LYS A 13 22.00 -38.61 9.43
C LYS A 13 22.33 -37.54 8.40
N GLU A 14 23.55 -36.99 8.43
CA GLU A 14 24.01 -36.01 7.45
C GLU A 14 24.04 -36.61 6.04
N GLN A 15 24.56 -37.82 5.87
CA GLN A 15 24.57 -38.53 4.60
C GLN A 15 23.14 -38.76 4.06
N ARG A 16 22.22 -39.20 4.92
CA ARG A 16 20.81 -39.36 4.57
C ARG A 16 20.16 -38.03 4.12
N LEU A 17 20.49 -36.91 4.76
CA LEU A 17 19.98 -35.59 4.34
C LEU A 17 20.52 -35.18 2.96
N HIS A 18 21.78 -35.47 2.67
CA HIS A 18 22.37 -35.22 1.35
C HIS A 18 21.72 -36.08 0.26
N GLU A 19 21.38 -37.33 0.54
CA GLU A 19 20.64 -38.19 -0.38
C GLU A 19 19.23 -37.65 -0.66
N ILE A 20 18.51 -37.22 0.38
CA ILE A 20 17.18 -36.60 0.24
C ILE A 20 17.27 -35.33 -0.62
N ARG A 21 18.27 -34.47 -0.41
CA ARG A 21 18.48 -33.27 -1.22
C ARG A 21 18.76 -33.60 -2.69
N ARG A 22 19.63 -34.59 -2.95
CA ARG A 22 19.93 -35.05 -4.32
C ARG A 22 18.70 -35.66 -5.01
N GLU A 23 17.90 -36.43 -4.28
CA GLU A 23 16.62 -36.93 -4.80
C GLU A 23 15.68 -35.79 -5.18
N ALA A 24 15.56 -34.77 -4.32
CA ALA A 24 14.73 -33.59 -4.58
C ALA A 24 15.20 -32.82 -5.83
N GLU A 25 16.50 -32.62 -5.98
CA GLU A 25 17.10 -31.93 -7.14
C GLU A 25 16.85 -32.68 -8.44
N GLN A 26 16.95 -34.01 -8.42
CA GLN A 26 16.78 -34.84 -9.62
C GLN A 26 15.31 -35.04 -10.00
N ARG A 27 14.43 -35.21 -9.01
CA ARG A 27 13.02 -35.61 -9.24
C ARG A 27 12.02 -34.48 -9.04
N GLY A 28 12.44 -33.35 -8.47
CA GLY A 28 11.56 -32.25 -8.08
C GLY A 28 10.63 -32.58 -6.89
N ALA A 29 10.77 -33.77 -6.31
CA ALA A 29 9.94 -34.25 -5.20
C ALA A 29 10.76 -35.17 -4.29
N VAL A 30 10.41 -35.20 -3.01
CA VAL A 30 11.03 -36.07 -2.01
C VAL A 30 10.04 -37.14 -1.60
N THR A 31 10.40 -38.41 -1.79
CA THR A 31 9.57 -39.56 -1.37
C THR A 31 9.66 -39.81 0.13
N ALA A 32 10.73 -39.32 0.78
CA ALA A 32 10.95 -39.49 2.21
C ALA A 32 9.81 -38.85 3.03
N LYS A 33 9.26 -39.63 3.96
CA LYS A 33 8.21 -39.16 4.89
C LYS A 33 8.78 -38.04 5.77
N GLY A 34 8.38 -36.81 5.49
CA GLY A 34 8.74 -35.65 6.31
C GLY A 34 8.30 -35.86 7.77
N ILE A 35 9.18 -35.53 8.71
CA ILE A 35 8.86 -35.56 10.14
C ILE A 35 8.00 -34.33 10.43
N ARG A 36 6.74 -34.53 10.82
CA ARG A 36 5.92 -33.47 11.44
C ARG A 36 6.03 -33.61 12.95
N PRO A 37 6.66 -32.66 13.66
CA PRO A 37 6.65 -32.66 15.12
C PRO A 37 5.20 -32.67 15.62
N SER A 38 4.89 -33.47 16.64
CA SER A 38 3.57 -33.43 17.28
C SER A 38 3.34 -32.02 17.85
N GLY A 39 2.23 -31.37 17.47
CA GLY A 39 1.97 -29.97 17.83
C GLY A 39 2.54 -28.93 16.85
N SER A 40 3.02 -29.35 15.66
CA SER A 40 3.39 -28.42 14.60
C SER A 40 2.20 -27.50 14.26
N PRO A 41 2.38 -26.16 14.23
CA PRO A 41 1.29 -25.21 14.01
C PRO A 41 0.78 -25.19 12.56
N PHE A 42 1.39 -25.97 11.67
CA PHE A 42 1.04 -25.98 10.25
C PHE A 42 -0.06 -27.01 9.96
N PRO A 43 -1.32 -26.58 9.75
CA PRO A 43 -2.39 -27.50 9.39
C PRO A 43 -2.07 -28.20 8.05
N MET A 44 -2.55 -29.43 7.88
CA MET A 44 -2.60 -30.03 6.54
C MET A 44 -3.56 -29.20 5.69
N ALA A 45 -3.15 -28.77 4.50
CA ALA A 45 -4.05 -28.07 3.59
C ALA A 45 -5.16 -29.04 3.16
N SER A 46 -6.37 -28.83 3.67
CA SER A 46 -7.59 -29.52 3.25
C SER A 46 -8.57 -28.50 2.67
N PRO A 47 -9.69 -28.89 2.06
CA PRO A 47 -10.75 -27.95 1.69
C PRO A 47 -11.24 -27.09 2.87
N GLU A 48 -11.16 -27.59 4.11
CA GLU A 48 -11.63 -26.91 5.34
C GLU A 48 -10.55 -26.08 6.04
N THR A 49 -9.28 -26.45 5.88
CA THR A 49 -8.11 -25.81 6.52
C THR A 49 -7.18 -25.10 5.52
N GLY A 50 -7.54 -25.13 4.24
CA GLY A 50 -6.82 -24.52 3.13
C GLY A 50 -7.34 -23.14 2.77
N TYR A 51 -6.85 -22.59 1.66
CA TYR A 51 -7.21 -21.25 1.20
C TYR A 51 -8.59 -21.16 0.53
N TYR A 52 -9.32 -22.28 0.43
CA TYR A 52 -10.64 -22.33 -0.19
C TYR A 52 -11.65 -21.57 0.68
N GLY A 53 -12.32 -20.58 0.09
CA GLY A 53 -13.27 -19.71 0.79
C GLY A 53 -12.66 -18.47 1.45
N ILE A 54 -11.33 -18.29 1.39
CA ILE A 54 -10.68 -17.05 1.83
C ILE A 54 -10.58 -16.10 0.63
N PRO A 55 -11.02 -14.82 0.75
CA PRO A 55 -10.83 -13.84 -0.31
C PRO A 55 -9.36 -13.75 -0.74
N LEU A 56 -9.11 -13.82 -2.05
CA LEU A 56 -7.77 -13.68 -2.63
C LEU A 56 -7.12 -12.33 -2.29
N LEU A 57 -7.94 -11.31 -2.08
CA LEU A 57 -7.51 -9.95 -1.74
C LEU A 57 -7.90 -9.60 -0.32
N LYS A 58 -6.98 -8.93 0.37
CA LYS A 58 -7.27 -8.30 1.64
C LYS A 58 -8.29 -7.19 1.42
N GLN A 59 -9.23 -7.06 2.35
CA GLN A 59 -10.17 -5.93 2.32
C GLN A 59 -9.41 -4.59 2.38
N PRO A 60 -9.89 -3.57 1.65
CA PRO A 60 -9.28 -2.26 1.73
C PRO A 60 -9.41 -1.75 3.17
N SER A 61 -8.32 -1.28 3.74
CA SER A 61 -8.30 -0.67 5.07
C SER A 61 -8.64 0.82 5.05
N TRP A 62 -9.17 1.32 3.92
CA TRP A 62 -9.44 2.72 3.69
C TRP A 62 -10.73 3.12 4.39
N THR A 63 -10.72 4.29 5.02
CA THR A 63 -11.90 4.89 5.65
C THR A 63 -12.76 5.63 4.59
N TRP A 64 -13.91 6.18 4.99
CA TRP A 64 -14.82 6.88 4.07
C TRP A 64 -14.21 8.20 3.55
N GLU A 65 -13.23 8.73 4.26
CA GLU A 65 -12.45 9.91 3.92
C GLU A 65 -11.69 9.72 2.60
N ILE A 66 -11.23 8.48 2.32
CA ILE A 66 -10.46 8.16 1.11
C ILE A 66 -11.24 8.43 -0.19
N PRO A 67 -12.39 7.78 -0.43
CA PRO A 67 -13.15 8.04 -1.65
C PRO A 67 -13.60 9.50 -1.76
N LEU A 68 -13.92 10.15 -0.64
CA LEU A 68 -14.35 11.54 -0.66
C LEU A 68 -13.21 12.49 -1.03
N TYR A 69 -12.00 12.34 -0.47
CA TYR A 69 -10.88 13.21 -0.83
C TYR A 69 -10.48 12.99 -2.29
N PHE A 70 -10.55 11.75 -2.81
CA PHE A 70 -10.26 11.49 -4.22
C PHE A 70 -11.24 12.23 -5.14
N PHE A 71 -12.54 12.19 -4.81
CA PHE A 71 -13.55 12.92 -5.56
C PHE A 71 -13.33 14.43 -5.50
N VAL A 72 -13.17 14.98 -4.29
CA VAL A 72 -12.99 16.43 -4.07
C VAL A 72 -11.70 16.94 -4.71
N GLY A 73 -10.60 16.20 -4.54
CA GLY A 73 -9.31 16.53 -5.16
C GLY A 73 -9.35 16.44 -6.68
N GLY A 74 -10.03 15.44 -7.24
CA GLY A 74 -10.25 15.32 -8.68
C GLY A 74 -11.08 16.46 -9.25
N ALA A 75 -12.18 16.82 -8.57
CA ALA A 75 -13.01 17.97 -8.94
C ALA A 75 -12.22 19.28 -8.89
N ALA A 76 -11.41 19.48 -7.85
CA ALA A 76 -10.55 20.66 -7.71
C ALA A 76 -9.56 20.79 -8.88
N GLY A 77 -8.86 19.70 -9.22
CA GLY A 77 -7.91 19.67 -10.32
C GLY A 77 -8.57 19.93 -11.68
N ALA A 78 -9.72 19.30 -11.93
CA ALA A 78 -10.49 19.52 -13.15
C ALA A 78 -10.98 20.98 -13.26
N SER A 79 -11.53 21.55 -12.18
CA SER A 79 -11.94 22.95 -12.14
C SER A 79 -10.78 23.92 -12.36
N ALA A 80 -9.59 23.63 -11.81
CA ALA A 80 -8.41 24.45 -12.07
C ALA A 80 -8.02 24.47 -13.56
N VAL A 81 -8.03 23.31 -14.22
CA VAL A 81 -7.77 23.22 -15.67
C VAL A 81 -8.82 23.97 -16.48
N VAL A 82 -10.11 23.79 -16.16
CA VAL A 82 -11.22 24.50 -16.81
C VAL A 82 -11.06 26.01 -16.64
N GLY A 83 -10.79 26.49 -15.42
CA GLY A 83 -10.58 27.91 -15.13
C GLY A 83 -9.37 28.49 -15.84
N ALA A 84 -8.27 27.73 -15.95
CA ALA A 84 -7.07 28.16 -16.67
C ALA A 84 -7.32 28.30 -18.18
N ILE A 85 -7.96 27.30 -18.80
CA ILE A 85 -8.29 27.35 -20.23
C ILE A 85 -9.32 28.45 -20.51
N ALA A 86 -10.34 28.59 -19.68
CA ALA A 86 -11.35 29.65 -19.80
C ALA A 86 -10.71 31.05 -19.71
N ASN A 87 -9.76 31.24 -18.80
CA ASN A 87 -9.02 32.51 -18.68
C ASN A 87 -8.12 32.77 -19.89
N TYR A 88 -7.45 31.73 -20.40
CA TYR A 88 -6.56 31.85 -21.56
C TYR A 88 -7.32 32.16 -22.86
N THR A 89 -8.50 31.57 -23.03
CA THR A 89 -9.35 31.75 -24.22
C THR A 89 -10.22 33.00 -24.17
N GLY A 90 -10.22 33.74 -23.05
CA GLY A 90 -11.04 34.93 -22.87
C GLY A 90 -12.53 34.62 -22.67
N ALA A 91 -12.86 33.46 -22.13
CA ALA A 91 -14.23 33.05 -21.81
C ALA A 91 -14.85 33.88 -20.67
N ASP A 92 -16.10 33.57 -20.31
CA ASP A 92 -16.84 34.28 -19.26
C ASP A 92 -16.04 34.34 -17.94
N ARG A 93 -15.87 35.57 -17.41
CA ARG A 93 -15.20 35.84 -16.14
C ARG A 93 -15.87 35.13 -14.96
N ARG A 94 -17.19 34.94 -15.00
CA ARG A 94 -17.92 34.21 -13.95
C ARG A 94 -17.49 32.74 -13.91
N LEU A 95 -17.35 32.11 -15.07
CA LEU A 95 -16.86 30.73 -15.17
C LEU A 95 -15.45 30.59 -14.59
N VAL A 96 -14.53 31.50 -14.97
CA VAL A 96 -13.16 31.51 -14.43
C VAL A 96 -13.17 31.63 -12.90
N ARG A 97 -13.96 32.57 -12.37
CA ARG A 97 -14.05 32.82 -10.93
C ARG A 97 -14.61 31.61 -10.18
N ASP A 98 -15.73 31.06 -10.64
CA ASP A 98 -16.39 29.95 -9.97
C ASP A 98 -15.51 28.68 -10.02
N ALA A 99 -14.80 28.45 -11.14
CA ALA A 99 -13.84 27.36 -11.28
C ALA A 99 -12.64 27.49 -10.32
N ARG A 100 -12.09 28.72 -10.14
CA ARG A 100 -11.02 28.98 -9.17
C ARG A 100 -11.50 28.75 -7.73
N TRP A 101 -12.71 29.17 -7.39
CA TRP A 101 -13.27 28.93 -6.05
C TRP A 101 -13.43 27.44 -5.75
N ILE A 102 -13.91 26.65 -6.72
CA ILE A 102 -14.03 25.19 -6.56
C ILE A 102 -12.64 24.56 -6.39
N ALA A 103 -11.66 24.99 -7.20
CA ALA A 103 -10.28 24.51 -7.09
C ALA A 103 -9.65 24.84 -5.72
N ALA A 104 -9.81 26.08 -5.24
CA ALA A 104 -9.30 26.52 -3.94
C ALA A 104 -9.99 25.82 -2.77
N ALA A 105 -11.32 25.67 -2.81
CA ALA A 105 -12.04 24.95 -1.76
C ALA A 105 -11.62 23.47 -1.71
N GLY A 106 -11.56 22.80 -2.86
CA GLY A 106 -11.16 21.40 -2.92
C GLY A 106 -9.68 21.16 -2.59
N SER A 107 -8.79 22.13 -2.87
CA SER A 107 -7.38 22.05 -2.49
C SER A 107 -7.15 22.17 -0.97
N ILE A 108 -8.11 22.72 -0.23
CA ILE A 108 -8.08 22.75 1.24
C ILE A 108 -8.75 21.50 1.84
N ILE A 109 -9.93 21.14 1.32
CA ILE A 109 -10.73 20.01 1.84
C ILE A 109 -10.02 18.67 1.63
N SER A 110 -9.42 18.45 0.46
CA SER A 110 -8.75 17.19 0.13
C SER A 110 -7.58 16.83 1.08
N PRO A 111 -6.58 17.70 1.32
CA PRO A 111 -5.52 17.40 2.30
C PRO A 111 -6.05 17.30 3.73
N ALA A 112 -7.10 18.05 4.09
CA ALA A 112 -7.70 17.94 5.42
C ALA A 112 -8.30 16.54 5.65
N LEU A 113 -9.01 15.99 4.66
CA LEU A 113 -9.55 14.63 4.69
C LEU A 113 -8.43 13.58 4.74
N LEU A 114 -7.35 13.76 3.96
CA LEU A 114 -6.19 12.87 4.01
C LEU A 114 -5.53 12.86 5.39
N VAL A 115 -5.36 14.04 6.01
CA VAL A 115 -4.80 14.16 7.36
C VAL A 115 -5.69 13.47 8.40
N SER A 116 -7.02 13.56 8.23
CA SER A 116 -8.02 12.88 9.06
C SER A 116 -7.91 11.35 8.94
N ASP A 117 -7.88 10.81 7.72
CA ASP A 117 -7.71 9.37 7.47
C ASP A 117 -6.41 8.81 8.08
N LEU A 118 -5.33 9.59 8.04
CA LEU A 118 -4.06 9.21 8.65
C LEU A 118 -4.14 9.13 10.19
N GLY A 119 -5.10 9.79 10.84
CA GLY A 119 -5.34 9.80 12.30
C GLY A 119 -4.26 10.49 13.14
N ARG A 120 -3.10 10.83 12.58
CA ARG A 120 -2.02 11.59 13.23
C ARG A 120 -1.40 12.59 12.24
N PRO A 121 -1.51 13.90 12.47
CA PRO A 121 -1.01 14.93 11.54
C PRO A 121 0.48 14.81 11.22
N SER A 122 1.30 14.32 12.16
CA SER A 122 2.73 14.09 11.93
C SER A 122 3.03 13.08 10.82
N ARG A 123 2.10 12.17 10.49
CA ARG A 123 2.25 11.22 9.38
C ARG A 123 2.28 11.93 8.03
N PHE A 124 1.48 12.97 7.86
CA PHE A 124 1.49 13.78 6.64
C PHE A 124 2.85 14.45 6.45
N LEU A 125 3.41 15.04 7.51
CA LEU A 125 4.74 15.66 7.47
C LEU A 125 5.84 14.64 7.16
N ASN A 126 5.72 13.41 7.67
CA ASN A 126 6.67 12.33 7.34
C ASN A 126 6.65 11.97 5.84
N MET A 127 5.51 12.12 5.17
CA MET A 127 5.40 11.87 3.72
C MET A 127 6.12 12.93 2.88
N LEU A 128 6.20 14.17 3.38
CA LEU A 128 6.88 15.29 2.74
C LEU A 128 8.40 15.27 2.91
N ARG A 129 8.96 14.33 3.67
CA ARG A 129 10.41 14.28 3.90
C ARG A 129 11.20 13.76 2.70
N VAL A 130 10.63 12.83 1.94
CA VAL A 130 11.32 12.12 0.85
C VAL A 130 10.45 12.09 -0.38
N PHE A 131 11.01 12.48 -1.52
CA PHE A 131 10.38 12.32 -2.83
C PHE A 131 10.69 10.93 -3.39
N LYS A 132 9.66 10.10 -3.58
CA LYS A 132 9.77 8.73 -4.11
C LYS A 132 8.93 8.58 -5.39
N PRO A 133 9.50 8.73 -6.59
CA PRO A 133 8.77 8.70 -7.86
C PRO A 133 7.97 7.41 -8.11
N GLN A 134 8.46 6.27 -7.62
CA GLN A 134 7.80 4.97 -7.77
C GLN A 134 6.66 4.74 -6.77
N SER A 135 6.40 5.68 -5.86
CA SER A 135 5.33 5.59 -4.88
C SER A 135 4.21 6.57 -5.24
N PRO A 136 3.03 6.06 -5.66
CA PRO A 136 1.87 6.91 -5.93
C PRO A 136 1.50 7.82 -4.77
N MET A 137 1.66 7.34 -3.53
CA MET A 137 1.41 8.10 -2.33
C MET A 137 2.40 9.28 -2.15
N SER A 138 3.69 9.06 -2.44
CA SER A 138 4.69 10.14 -2.37
C SER A 138 4.44 11.17 -3.47
N VAL A 139 4.28 10.74 -4.72
CA VAL A 139 3.95 11.66 -5.82
C VAL A 139 2.69 12.45 -5.51
N GLY A 140 1.64 11.76 -5.04
CA GLY A 140 0.35 12.38 -4.69
C GLY A 140 0.48 13.47 -3.64
N VAL A 141 1.22 13.25 -2.55
CA VAL A 141 1.35 14.26 -1.48
C VAL A 141 2.12 15.51 -1.94
N TRP A 142 3.12 15.33 -2.79
CA TRP A 142 3.89 16.44 -3.37
C TRP A 142 3.06 17.23 -4.40
N THR A 143 2.30 16.53 -5.25
CA THR A 143 1.34 17.16 -6.16
C THR A 143 0.28 17.93 -5.38
N LEU A 144 -0.26 17.35 -4.30
CA LEU A 144 -1.26 17.97 -3.46
C LEU A 144 -0.73 19.27 -2.83
N LEU A 145 0.49 19.25 -2.30
CA LEU A 145 1.12 20.44 -1.72
C LEU A 145 1.33 21.54 -2.76
N GLY A 146 1.91 21.20 -3.92
CA GLY A 146 2.15 22.17 -5.00
C GLY A 146 0.86 22.76 -5.57
N PHE A 147 -0.14 21.91 -5.83
CA PHE A 147 -1.45 22.31 -6.31
C PHE A 147 -2.18 23.21 -5.31
N SER A 148 -2.13 22.88 -4.02
CA SER A 148 -2.78 23.68 -2.97
C SER A 148 -2.14 25.06 -2.85
N GLY A 149 -0.81 25.14 -2.89
CA GLY A 149 -0.10 26.42 -2.90
C GLY A 149 -0.48 27.32 -4.09
N GLY A 150 -0.57 26.74 -5.30
CA GLY A 150 -0.96 27.49 -6.49
C GLY A 150 -2.44 27.90 -6.51
N SER A 151 -3.34 27.04 -6.02
CA SER A 151 -4.79 27.27 -6.09
C SER A 151 -5.30 28.30 -5.09
N VAL A 152 -4.66 28.43 -3.92
CA VAL A 152 -5.04 29.44 -2.91
C VAL A 152 -4.48 30.82 -3.25
N ALA A 153 -3.43 30.90 -4.07
CA ALA A 153 -2.79 32.16 -4.45
C ALA A 153 -3.38 32.82 -5.73
N ALA A 154 -4.28 32.14 -6.46
CA ALA A 154 -4.78 32.52 -7.78
C ALA A 154 -6.21 33.12 -7.77
#